data_AF-A0A0D0S9S2-F1
#
_entry.id   AF-A0A0D0S9S2-F1
#
_cell.length_a   1.000
_cell.length_b   1.000
_cell.length_c   1.000
_cell.angle_alpha   90.00
_cell.angle_beta   90.00
_cell.angle_gamma   90.00
#
_symmetry.space_group_name_H-M   'P 1'
#
loop_
_entity.id
_entity.type
_entity.pdbx_description
1 polymer ?
#
loop_
_entity_poly.entity_id
_entity_poly.type
_entity_poly.pdbx_seq_one_letter_code
_entity_poly.pdbx_strand_id
1 'polypeptide(L)' 'MTEVDARGLSCPEPLMLTSEALKKNSGPIKVLVSEPHQKTNIEKLAKKSGKEICCKRSWFRV' A
#
# COMPACT_ATOMS: atom_id res chain seq x y z
N MET A 1 13.22 1.37 5.45
CA MET A 1 12.22 1.28 4.35
C MET A 1 11.23 0.22 4.76
N THR A 2 9.97 0.60 4.96
CA THR A 2 8.95 -0.36 5.43
C THR A 2 8.26 -0.97 4.23
N GLU A 3 8.41 -2.27 4.04
CA GLU A 3 7.69 -3.01 3.02
C GLU A 3 6.43 -3.62 3.63
N VAL A 4 5.28 -3.33 3.04
CA VAL A 4 3.98 -3.90 3.41
C VAL A 4 3.54 -4.78 2.26
N ASP A 5 3.59 -6.09 2.47
CA ASP A 5 3.07 -7.06 1.53
C ASP A 5 1.58 -7.30 1.80
N ALA A 6 0.74 -6.95 0.84
CA ALA A 6 -0.70 -7.16 0.92
C ALA A 6 -1.21 -7.90 -0.33
N ARG A 7 -0.35 -8.70 -0.96
CA ARG A 7 -0.71 -9.52 -2.13
C ARG A 7 -1.68 -10.61 -1.68
N GLY A 8 -2.79 -10.76 -2.41
CA GLY A 8 -3.80 -11.79 -2.11
C GLY A 8 -4.75 -11.47 -0.94
N LEU A 9 -4.54 -10.37 -0.21
CA LEU A 9 -5.52 -9.90 0.78
C LEU A 9 -6.70 -9.26 0.08
N SER A 10 -7.91 -9.46 0.60
CA SER A 10 -9.10 -8.74 0.13
C SER A 10 -9.32 -7.46 0.95
N CYS A 11 -9.99 -6.47 0.35
CA CYS A 11 -10.38 -5.26 1.08
C CYS A 11 -11.26 -5.65 2.29
N PRO A 12 -11.04 -5.11 3.52
CA PRO A 12 -10.29 -3.89 3.85
C PRO A 12 -8.88 -4.07 4.44
N GLU A 13 -8.36 -5.29 4.55
CA GLU A 13 -7.06 -5.58 5.19
C GLU A 13 -5.86 -4.76 4.68
N PRO A 14 -5.60 -4.61 3.36
CA PRO A 14 -4.45 -3.83 2.85
C PRO A 14 -4.48 -2.36 3.29
N LEU A 15 -5.66 -1.78 3.48
CA LEU A 15 -5.82 -0.38 3.85
C LEU A 15 -5.50 -0.14 5.31
N MET A 16 -5.92 -1.06 6.17
CA MET A 16 -5.59 -0.98 7.60
C MET A 16 -4.09 -1.11 7.80
N LEU A 17 -3.46 -2.12 7.17
CA LEU A 17 -2.00 -2.33 7.22
C LEU A 17 -1.23 -1.11 6.70
N THR A 18 -1.67 -0.54 5.57
CA THR A 18 -1.00 0.65 5.01
C THR A 18 -1.19 1.88 5.91
N SER A 19 -2.38 2.05 6.51
CA SER A 19 -2.66 3.14 7.44
C SER A 19 -1.83 3.04 8.72
N GLU A 20 -1.69 1.83 9.27
CA GLU A 20 -0.83 1.57 10.42
C GLU A 20 0.64 1.80 10.10
N ALA A 21 1.11 1.33 8.94
CA ALA A 21 2.47 1.58 8.49
C ALA A 21 2.73 3.08 8.32
N LEU A 22 1.76 3.84 7.78
CA LEU A 22 1.83 5.30 7.65
C LEU A 22 1.86 6.02 9.00
N LYS A 23 1.19 5.48 10.02
CA LYS A 23 1.18 6.04 11.37
C LYS A 23 2.44 5.69 12.15
N LYS A 24 2.91 4.45 12.06
CA LYS A 24 4.10 3.93 12.77
C LYS A 24 5.41 4.46 12.19
N ASN A 25 5.46 4.73 10.89
CA ASN A 25 6.66 5.23 10.22
C ASN A 25 6.35 6.43 9.31
N SER A 26 7.17 7.48 9.40
CA SER A 26 7.15 8.62 8.47
C SER A 26 8.15 8.51 7.32
N GLY A 27 8.82 7.37 7.19
CA GLY A 27 9.71 7.08 6.07
C GLY A 27 8.98 6.56 4.83
N PRO A 28 9.71 6.32 3.73
CA PRO A 28 9.17 5.75 2.51
C PRO A 28 8.63 4.34 2.75
N ILE A 29 7.36 4.13 2.39
CA ILE A 29 6.66 2.86 2.50
C ILE A 29 6.45 2.29 1.09
N LYS A 30 6.78 1.01 0.95
CA LYS A 30 6.56 0.26 -0.29
C LYS A 30 5.43 -0.72 -0.06
N VAL A 31 4.35 -0.58 -0.81
CA VAL A 31 3.19 -1.46 -0.70
C VAL A 31 3.09 -2.32 -1.95
N LEU A 32 3.02 -3.63 -1.72
CA LEU A 32 2.85 -4.63 -2.77
C LEU A 32 1.40 -5.10 -2.78
N VAL A 33 0.68 -4.80 -3.85
CA VAL A 33 -0.72 -5.20 -4.05
C VAL A 33 -0.88 -5.89 -5.40
N SER A 34 -1.82 -6.83 -5.45
CA SER A 34 -2.17 -7.56 -6.67
C SER A 34 -3.27 -6.83 -7.44
N GLU A 35 -4.27 -6.33 -6.73
CA GLU A 35 -5.48 -5.77 -7.33
C GLU A 35 -5.42 -4.26 -7.59
N PRO A 36 -5.99 -3.78 -8.71
CA PRO A 36 -5.97 -2.36 -9.07
C PRO A 36 -6.81 -1.50 -8.12
N HIS A 37 -7.93 -2.03 -7.60
CA HIS A 37 -8.79 -1.33 -6.65
C HIS A 37 -8.05 -0.96 -5.36
N GLN A 38 -7.17 -1.84 -4.90
CA GLN A 38 -6.36 -1.63 -3.71
C GLN A 38 -5.35 -0.51 -3.94
N LYS A 39 -4.66 -0.54 -5.08
CA LYS A 39 -3.68 0.49 -5.47
C LYS A 39 -4.32 1.88 -5.45
N THR A 40 -5.47 2.04 -6.12
CA THR A 40 -6.19 3.32 -6.17
C THR A 40 -6.59 3.81 -4.77
N ASN A 41 -7.02 2.90 -3.90
CA ASN A 41 -7.44 3.28 -2.56
C ASN A 41 -6.25 3.65 -1.64
N ILE A 42 -5.11 2.97 -1.80
CA ILE A 42 -3.85 3.32 -1.13
C ILE A 42 -3.30 4.66 -1.64
N GLU A 43 -3.38 4.93 -2.95
CA GLU A 43 -2.98 6.24 -3.51
C GLU A 43 -3.87 7.38 -2.99
N LYS A 44 -5.18 7.14 -2.82
CA LYS A 44 -6.06 8.11 -2.16
C LYS A 44 -5.69 8.33 -0.71
N LEU A 45 -5.34 7.27 0.02
CA LEU A 45 -4.88 7.34 1.41
C LEU A 45 -3.55 8.12 1.52
N ALA A 46 -2.60 7.87 0.60
CA ALA A 46 -1.33 8.60 0.46
C ALA A 46 -1.55 10.11 0.37
N LYS A 47 -2.41 10.52 -0.58
CA LYS A 47 -2.75 11.92 -0.83
C LYS A 47 -3.41 12.55 0.39
N LYS A 48 -4.30 11.83 1.07
CA LYS A 48 -4.93 12.32 2.32
C LYS A 48 -3.92 12.50 3.46
N SER A 49 -2.93 11.63 3.55
CA SER A 49 -1.90 11.70 4.60
C SER A 49 -0.70 12.57 4.23
N GLY A 50 -0.65 13.16 3.03
CA GLY A 50 0.44 14.01 2.58
C GLY A 50 1.80 13.31 2.45
N LYS A 51 1.80 11.97 2.33
CA LYS A 51 3.02 11.14 2.27
C LYS A 51 3.16 10.46 0.92
N GLU A 52 4.39 10.35 0.45
CA GLU A 52 4.71 9.62 -0.79
C GLU A 52 4.79 8.12 -0.50
N ILE A 53 3.94 7.32 -1.18
CA ILE A 53 3.93 5.87 -1.07
C ILE A 53 4.30 5.26 -2.42
N CYS A 54 5.26 4.34 -2.43
CA CYS A 54 5.63 3.62 -3.65
C CYS A 54 4.77 2.35 -3.76
N CYS A 55 3.67 2.42 -4.51
CA CYS A 55 2.85 1.25 -4.81
C CYS A 55 3.42 0.50 -6.02
N LYS A 56 4.01 -0.68 -5.80
CA LYS A 56 4.45 -1.56 -6.90
C LYS A 56 3.40 -2.63 -7.15
N ARG A 57 2.97 -2.74 -8.40
CA ARG A 57 2.12 -3.85 -8.84
C ARG A 57 3.03 -5.02 -9.21
N SER A 58 2.97 -6.10 -8.45
CA SER A 58 3.69 -7.32 -8.79
C SER A 58 2.82 -8.13 -9.74
N TRP A 59 2.94 -7.88 -11.04
CA TRP A 59 2.58 -8.90 -12.01
C TRP A 59 3.66 -9.99 -11.92
N PHE A 60 3.28 -11.20 -11.51
CA PHE A 60 4.08 -12.37 -11.85
C PHE A 60 4.11 -12.40 -13.39
N ARG A 61 5.22 -11.94 -13.95
CA ARG A 61 5.54 -12.13 -15.36
C ARG A 61 5.83 -13.62 -15.51
N VAL A 62 4.79 -14.38 -15.82
CA VAL A 62 4.93 -15.71 -16.43
C VAL A 62 5.48 -15.54 -17.83
#